data_AF-A0A1W9GK97-F1
#
_entry.id   AF-A0A1W9GK97-F1
#
_cell.length_a   1.000
_cell.length_b   1.000
_cell.length_c   1.000
_cell.angle_alpha   90.00
_cell.angle_beta   90.00
_cell.angle_gamma   90.00
#
_symmetry.space_group_name_H-M   'P 1'
#
loop_
_entity.id
_entity.type
_entity.pdbx_description
1 polymer ?
#
loop_
_entity_poly.entity_id
_entity_poly.type
_entity_poly.pdbx_seq_one_letter_code
_entity_poly.pdbx_strand_id
1 'polypeptide(L)'
;MKTTALNERLSGKISDLGPLFEYTVKLVLLAAFLELVLYRLVSRLGMHLSKIAAEHPWITPTFTGLTEVGTWLLNIVAVLLFLALALTLAHRWGGAERAWLGRLGSVGTALLLLLTVVFLVVQPGMLGAVVYNGLTLLVLTALVSEYVMTHRAPSQRMLAVTYYLGVAGWLYYQIVSTIYGFLGTLAAPPLVYESHRIGEALMVVASFTVFVVYGKSKSLSLRTKNRRQRNRAIWFWSTTGLVFSSLIIVDYVLETVSPGFAAVFRQASQGIGWIFQFGMGYTFYLPFALYVGGFLCWSYTVVKLLMTGRLAGYGIGLMFIAGYALLFSNLTLMVVLGVMLLALDRVKPTAAESLSATAGPVVPASDGLLAGKA
;
A
#
# COMPACT_ATOMS: atom_id res chain seq x y z
N MET A 1 -16.30 -16.59 40.37
CA MET A 1 -15.76 -15.43 39.62
C MET A 1 -15.66 -15.81 38.14
N LYS A 2 -16.60 -15.34 37.31
CA LYS A 2 -16.58 -15.55 35.86
C LYS A 2 -15.54 -14.62 35.25
N THR A 3 -14.54 -15.20 34.58
CA THR A 3 -13.65 -14.51 33.65
C THR A 3 -14.49 -13.93 32.52
N THR A 4 -14.91 -12.68 32.69
CA THR A 4 -15.40 -11.85 31.59
C THR A 4 -14.26 -11.73 30.59
N ALA A 5 -14.40 -12.47 29.49
CA ALA A 5 -13.64 -12.28 28.28
C ALA A 5 -13.80 -10.81 27.89
N LEU A 6 -12.79 -10.01 28.26
CA LEU A 6 -12.57 -8.68 27.75
C LEU A 6 -12.25 -8.89 26.27
N ASN A 7 -13.32 -8.97 25.48
CA ASN A 7 -13.30 -8.80 24.05
C ASN A 7 -12.52 -7.51 23.85
N GLU A 8 -11.22 -7.63 23.52
CA GLU A 8 -10.45 -6.58 22.91
C GLU A 8 -11.31 -6.09 21.75
N ARG A 9 -12.04 -4.99 21.95
CA ARG A 9 -12.73 -4.30 20.88
C ARG A 9 -11.63 -4.09 19.84
N LEU A 10 -11.78 -4.73 18.68
CA LEU A 10 -10.96 -4.50 17.51
C LEU A 10 -11.05 -3.01 17.20
N SER A 11 -10.16 -2.22 17.81
CA SER A 11 -10.02 -0.78 17.60
C SER A 11 -9.51 -0.57 16.18
N GLY A 12 -10.09 0.39 15.46
CA GLY A 12 -9.71 0.70 14.07
C GLY A 12 -10.60 0.06 13.00
N LYS A 13 -11.88 -0.22 13.32
CA LYS A 13 -12.85 -0.59 12.28
C LYS A 13 -13.23 0.63 11.47
N ILE A 14 -13.34 0.44 10.16
CA ILE A 14 -13.71 1.53 9.26
C ILE A 14 -15.13 2.05 9.51
N SER A 15 -16.02 1.20 10.03
CA SER A 15 -17.39 1.56 10.42
C SER A 15 -17.45 2.64 11.51
N ASP A 16 -16.38 2.80 12.29
CA ASP A 16 -16.33 3.77 13.37
C ASP A 16 -16.19 5.22 12.84
N LEU A 17 -15.84 5.40 11.57
CA LEU A 17 -15.64 6.70 10.91
C LEU A 17 -16.90 7.20 10.17
N GLY A 18 -18.02 6.48 10.30
CA GLY A 18 -19.29 6.81 9.68
C GLY A 18 -19.51 6.13 8.32
N PRO A 19 -20.77 5.98 7.89
CA PRO A 19 -21.13 5.16 6.74
C PRO A 19 -20.60 5.72 5.42
N LEU A 20 -20.63 7.05 5.26
CA LEU A 20 -20.16 7.70 4.03
C LEU A 20 -18.66 7.46 3.82
N PHE A 21 -17.85 7.55 4.87
CA PHE A 21 -16.42 7.25 4.80
C PHE A 21 -16.17 5.78 4.47
N GLU A 22 -16.86 4.88 5.17
CA GLU A 22 -16.73 3.44 4.97
C GLU A 22 -17.05 3.01 3.53
N TYR A 23 -18.19 3.45 2.99
CA TYR A 23 -18.57 3.09 1.63
C TYR A 23 -17.65 3.73 0.60
N THR A 24 -17.21 4.97 0.82
CA THR A 24 -16.28 5.63 -0.11
C THR A 24 -14.97 4.85 -0.21
N VAL A 25 -14.32 4.53 0.91
CA VAL A 25 -13.03 3.80 0.89
C VAL A 25 -13.18 2.38 0.32
N LYS A 26 -14.28 1.69 0.64
CA LYS A 26 -14.59 0.38 0.05
C LYS A 26 -14.76 0.47 -1.46
N LEU A 27 -15.49 1.46 -1.95
CA LEU A 27 -15.70 1.70 -3.37
C LEU A 27 -14.40 2.10 -4.08
N VAL A 28 -13.57 2.95 -3.47
CA VAL A 28 -12.23 3.28 -4.01
C VAL A 28 -11.42 2.00 -4.19
N LEU A 29 -11.35 1.15 -3.16
CA LEU A 29 -10.56 -0.08 -3.22
C LEU A 29 -11.09 -1.04 -4.29
N LEU A 30 -12.41 -1.23 -4.37
CA LEU A 30 -13.03 -2.09 -5.37
C LEU A 30 -12.80 -1.55 -6.78
N ALA A 31 -13.06 -0.26 -7.01
CA ALA A 31 -12.89 0.37 -8.30
C ALA A 31 -11.43 0.39 -8.74
N ALA A 32 -10.49 0.64 -7.82
CA ALA A 32 -9.05 0.60 -8.10
C ALA A 32 -8.58 -0.82 -8.43
N PHE A 33 -9.12 -1.84 -7.77
CA PHE A 33 -8.84 -3.23 -8.11
C PHE A 33 -9.39 -3.61 -9.49
N LEU A 34 -10.62 -3.20 -9.80
CA LEU A 34 -11.22 -3.44 -11.13
C LEU A 34 -10.49 -2.68 -12.23
N GLU A 35 -10.08 -1.42 -11.98
CA GLU A 35 -9.25 -0.64 -12.91
C GLU A 35 -7.91 -1.34 -13.14
N LEU A 36 -7.24 -1.80 -12.09
CA LEU A 36 -6.00 -2.54 -12.22
C LEU A 36 -6.16 -3.76 -13.14
N VAL A 37 -7.23 -4.54 -12.96
CA VAL A 37 -7.51 -5.73 -13.76
C VAL A 37 -7.91 -5.37 -15.20
N LEU A 38 -8.92 -4.52 -15.38
CA LEU A 38 -9.54 -4.27 -16.68
C LEU A 38 -8.79 -3.26 -17.54
N TYR A 39 -8.14 -2.27 -16.93
CA TYR A 39 -7.33 -1.31 -17.66
C TYR A 39 -5.91 -1.85 -17.82
N ARG A 40 -5.15 -1.95 -16.73
CA ARG A 40 -3.70 -2.20 -16.85
C ARG A 40 -3.34 -3.62 -17.24
N LEU A 41 -4.07 -4.62 -16.72
CA LEU A 41 -3.79 -6.03 -17.03
C LEU A 41 -4.32 -6.40 -18.42
N VAL A 42 -5.61 -6.16 -18.65
CA VAL A 42 -6.29 -6.59 -19.88
C VAL A 42 -5.82 -5.80 -21.10
N SER A 43 -5.62 -4.48 -21.02
CA SER A 43 -5.11 -3.69 -22.16
C SER A 43 -3.77 -4.23 -22.68
N ARG A 44 -2.86 -4.58 -21.76
CA ARG A 44 -1.55 -5.11 -22.14
C ARG A 44 -1.61 -6.55 -22.64
N LEU A 45 -2.48 -7.37 -22.05
CA LEU A 45 -2.75 -8.72 -22.56
C LEU A 45 -3.31 -8.67 -23.99
N GLY A 46 -4.15 -7.68 -24.29
CA GLY A 46 -4.63 -7.38 -25.64
C GLY A 46 -3.52 -7.04 -26.63
N MET A 47 -2.52 -6.23 -26.24
CA MET A 47 -1.36 -5.92 -27.10
C MET A 47 -0.53 -7.15 -27.49
N HIS A 48 -0.45 -8.17 -26.63
CA HIS A 48 0.27 -9.42 -26.94
C HIS A 48 -0.58 -10.42 -27.70
N LEU A 49 -1.88 -10.50 -27.38
CA LEU A 49 -2.84 -11.30 -28.15
C LEU A 49 -3.16 -10.69 -29.52
N SER A 50 -2.74 -9.45 -29.80
CA SER A 50 -2.89 -8.81 -31.11
C SER A 50 -2.33 -9.64 -32.27
N LYS A 51 -1.30 -10.45 -32.02
CA LYS A 51 -0.74 -11.38 -33.03
C LYS A 51 -1.68 -12.55 -33.35
N ILE A 52 -2.46 -13.01 -32.37
CA ILE A 52 -3.47 -14.06 -32.51
C ILE A 52 -4.81 -13.48 -32.96
N ALA A 53 -5.02 -12.17 -32.74
CA ALA A 53 -6.23 -11.47 -33.19
C ALA A 53 -6.39 -11.47 -34.72
N ALA A 54 -5.31 -11.70 -35.48
CA ALA A 54 -5.37 -11.93 -36.93
C ALA A 54 -6.11 -13.23 -37.28
N GLU A 55 -6.03 -14.25 -36.43
CA GLU A 55 -6.71 -15.54 -36.61
C GLU A 55 -8.12 -15.55 -35.96
N HIS A 56 -8.37 -14.62 -35.03
CA HIS A 56 -9.59 -14.56 -34.24
C HIS A 56 -10.17 -13.14 -34.17
N PRO A 57 -11.13 -12.78 -35.04
CA PRO A 57 -11.63 -11.41 -35.20
C PRO A 57 -12.38 -10.87 -33.97
N TRP A 58 -12.79 -11.73 -33.03
CA TRP A 58 -13.48 -11.34 -31.80
C TRP A 58 -12.52 -10.80 -30.73
N ILE A 59 -11.21 -11.07 -30.82
CA ILE A 59 -10.22 -10.66 -29.80
C ILE A 59 -10.13 -9.13 -29.71
N THR A 60 -9.90 -8.45 -30.83
CA THR A 60 -9.77 -6.99 -30.88
C THR A 60 -10.95 -6.24 -30.25
N PRO A 61 -12.22 -6.49 -30.64
CA PRO A 61 -13.35 -5.79 -30.04
C PRO A 61 -13.53 -6.10 -28.54
N THR A 62 -13.27 -7.34 -28.10
CA THR A 62 -13.34 -7.68 -26.67
C THR A 62 -12.31 -6.92 -25.85
N PHE A 63 -11.04 -6.91 -26.27
CA PHE A 63 -9.98 -6.19 -25.54
C PHE A 63 -10.14 -4.68 -25.58
N THR A 64 -10.65 -4.14 -26.69
CA THR A 64 -10.96 -2.70 -26.81
C THR A 64 -12.08 -2.32 -25.84
N GLY A 65 -13.21 -3.05 -25.85
CA GLY A 65 -14.32 -2.79 -24.94
C GLY A 65 -13.94 -2.93 -23.46
N LEU A 66 -13.15 -3.94 -23.09
CA LEU A 66 -12.67 -4.10 -21.71
C LEU A 66 -11.73 -2.95 -21.30
N THR A 67 -10.87 -2.49 -22.21
CA THR A 67 -9.96 -1.36 -21.95
C THR A 67 -10.73 -0.05 -21.80
N GLU A 68 -11.79 0.17 -22.58
CA GLU A 68 -12.68 1.31 -22.42
C GLU A 68 -13.35 1.32 -21.05
N VAL A 69 -13.93 0.19 -20.63
CA VAL A 69 -14.49 0.05 -19.27
C VAL A 69 -13.42 0.35 -18.20
N GLY A 70 -12.20 -0.15 -18.40
CA GLY A 70 -11.06 0.18 -17.54
C GLY A 70 -10.75 1.67 -17.47
N THR A 71 -10.85 2.39 -18.59
CA THR A 71 -10.63 3.84 -18.69
C THR A 71 -11.71 4.61 -17.93
N TRP A 72 -12.98 4.21 -18.06
CA TRP A 72 -14.07 4.76 -17.25
C TRP A 72 -13.85 4.54 -15.75
N LEU A 73 -13.40 3.34 -15.36
CA LEU A 73 -13.05 3.03 -13.98
C LEU A 73 -11.92 3.92 -13.46
N LEU A 74 -10.90 4.23 -14.27
CA LEU A 74 -9.82 5.14 -13.87
C LEU A 74 -10.35 6.53 -13.46
N ASN A 75 -11.31 7.07 -14.21
CA ASN A 75 -11.96 8.34 -13.88
C ASN A 75 -12.81 8.24 -12.60
N ILE A 76 -13.60 7.17 -12.46
CA ILE A 76 -14.40 6.91 -11.26
C ILE A 76 -13.49 6.82 -10.03
N VAL A 77 -12.38 6.09 -10.14
CA VAL A 77 -11.38 5.95 -9.10
C VAL A 77 -10.81 7.31 -8.71
N ALA A 78 -10.46 8.16 -9.67
CA ALA A 78 -9.94 9.51 -9.38
C ALA A 78 -10.94 10.35 -8.58
N VAL A 79 -12.22 10.35 -8.96
CA VAL A 79 -13.29 11.08 -8.24
C VAL A 79 -13.49 10.53 -6.83
N LEU A 80 -13.62 9.21 -6.70
CA LEU A 80 -13.80 8.56 -5.39
C LEU A 80 -12.59 8.78 -4.48
N LEU A 81 -11.38 8.79 -5.04
CA LEU A 81 -10.14 9.04 -4.31
C LEU A 81 -10.09 10.47 -3.80
N PHE A 82 -10.48 11.44 -4.63
CA PHE A 82 -10.57 12.84 -4.23
C PHE A 82 -11.54 13.01 -3.06
N LEU A 83 -12.72 12.38 -3.16
CA LEU A 83 -13.71 12.36 -2.08
C LEU A 83 -13.15 11.69 -0.82
N ALA A 84 -12.52 10.52 -0.93
CA ALA A 84 -11.95 9.80 0.20
C ALA A 84 -10.88 10.62 0.92
N LEU A 85 -9.99 11.28 0.18
CA LEU A 85 -8.96 12.15 0.75
C LEU A 85 -9.57 13.39 1.42
N ALA A 86 -10.56 14.04 0.79
CA ALA A 86 -11.26 15.17 1.39
C ALA A 86 -11.94 14.80 2.71
N LEU A 87 -12.61 13.64 2.76
CA LEU A 87 -13.23 13.14 3.99
C LEU A 87 -12.20 12.78 5.05
N THR A 88 -11.08 12.16 4.64
CA THR A 88 -9.98 11.84 5.56
C THR A 88 -9.37 13.10 6.16
N LEU A 89 -9.16 14.15 5.35
CA LEU A 89 -8.68 15.45 5.79
C LEU A 89 -9.66 16.14 6.73
N ALA A 90 -10.95 16.16 6.39
CA ALA A 90 -12.00 16.73 7.24
C ALA A 90 -12.05 16.01 8.61
N HIS A 91 -11.94 14.69 8.62
CA HIS A 91 -11.89 13.90 9.85
C HIS A 91 -10.64 14.24 10.69
N ARG A 92 -9.47 14.36 10.05
CA ARG A 92 -8.21 14.71 10.73
C ARG A 92 -8.20 16.13 11.29
N TRP A 93 -8.77 17.10 10.59
CA TRP A 93 -8.89 18.48 11.07
C TRP A 93 -9.94 18.65 12.17
N GLY A 94 -11.01 17.85 12.15
CA GLY A 94 -12.01 17.82 13.23
C GLY A 94 -11.54 17.13 14.51
N GLY A 95 -10.48 16.31 14.43
CA GLY A 95 -9.85 15.68 15.57
C GLY A 95 -8.76 16.58 16.20
N ALA A 96 -8.57 16.46 17.51
CA ALA A 96 -7.46 17.12 18.20
C ALA A 96 -6.10 16.46 17.81
N GLU A 97 -5.60 16.72 16.61
CA GLU A 97 -4.27 16.28 16.17
C GLU A 97 -3.18 17.01 16.96
N ARG A 98 -2.67 16.34 18.00
CA ARG A 98 -1.61 16.87 18.87
C ARG A 98 -0.22 16.88 18.21
N ALA A 99 0.01 16.10 17.16
CA ALA A 99 1.34 15.99 16.53
C ALA A 99 1.50 16.96 15.34
N TRP A 100 2.53 17.80 15.40
CA TRP A 100 2.96 18.70 14.32
C TRP A 100 3.10 18.01 12.95
N LEU A 101 3.65 16.80 12.94
CA LEU A 101 3.85 16.02 11.71
C LEU A 101 2.54 15.61 11.04
N GLY A 102 1.49 15.31 11.82
CA GLY A 102 0.17 15.00 11.27
C GLY A 102 -0.47 16.21 10.59
N ARG A 103 -0.33 17.39 11.21
CA ARG A 103 -0.75 18.66 10.59
C ARG A 103 0.00 18.97 9.30
N LEU A 104 1.32 18.83 9.29
CA LEU A 104 2.13 18.99 8.07
C LEU A 104 1.70 18.03 6.96
N GLY A 105 1.51 16.76 7.29
CA GLY A 105 1.05 15.74 6.34
C GLY A 105 -0.34 16.06 5.77
N SER A 106 -1.27 16.50 6.62
CA SER A 106 -2.63 16.89 6.20
C SER A 106 -2.62 18.15 5.32
N VAL A 107 -1.86 19.19 5.68
CA VAL A 107 -1.72 20.41 4.88
C VAL A 107 -1.07 20.11 3.53
N GLY A 108 0.01 19.33 3.52
CA GLY A 108 0.67 18.94 2.27
C GLY A 108 -0.22 18.06 1.38
N THR A 109 -1.05 17.19 1.97
CA THR A 109 -2.05 16.41 1.22
C THR A 109 -3.12 17.32 0.60
N ALA A 110 -3.60 18.33 1.33
CA ALA A 110 -4.52 19.33 0.76
C ALA A 110 -3.87 20.10 -0.40
N LEU A 111 -2.59 20.43 -0.29
CA LEU A 111 -1.83 21.08 -1.36
C LEU A 111 -1.66 20.16 -2.59
N LEU A 112 -1.42 18.85 -2.39
CA LEU A 112 -1.40 17.88 -3.49
C LEU A 112 -2.75 17.78 -4.21
N LEU A 113 -3.85 17.79 -3.46
CA LEU A 113 -5.20 17.80 -4.05
C LEU A 113 -5.42 19.08 -4.87
N LEU A 114 -5.04 20.24 -4.34
CA LEU A 114 -5.16 21.52 -5.04
C LEU A 114 -4.32 21.54 -6.31
N LEU A 115 -3.06 21.09 -6.25
CA LEU A 115 -2.20 20.95 -7.44
C LEU A 115 -2.82 19.99 -8.47
N THR A 116 -3.42 18.90 -8.02
CA THR A 116 -4.10 17.94 -8.92
C THR A 116 -5.27 18.61 -9.64
N VAL A 117 -6.06 19.44 -8.96
CA VAL A 117 -7.14 20.22 -9.58
C VAL A 117 -6.59 21.25 -10.57
N VAL A 118 -5.52 21.97 -10.21
CA VAL A 118 -4.85 22.91 -11.12
C VAL A 118 -4.35 22.19 -12.38
N PHE A 119 -3.79 20.99 -12.23
CA PHE A 119 -3.27 20.19 -13.34
C PHE A 119 -4.36 19.63 -14.28
N LEU A 120 -5.63 19.66 -13.87
CA LEU A 120 -6.75 19.37 -14.79
C LEU A 120 -6.95 20.48 -15.82
N VAL A 121 -6.58 21.72 -15.46
CA VAL A 121 -6.74 22.91 -16.33
C VAL A 121 -5.43 23.23 -17.04
N VAL A 122 -4.30 23.09 -16.35
CA VAL A 122 -2.96 23.45 -16.83
C VAL A 122 -2.07 22.21 -16.82
N GLN A 123 -1.68 21.72 -18.00
CA GLN A 123 -0.81 20.53 -18.08
C GLN A 123 0.50 20.78 -17.31
N PRO A 124 0.88 19.88 -16.39
CA PRO A 124 2.14 20.02 -15.68
C PRO A 124 3.30 19.80 -16.65
N GLY A 125 4.04 20.87 -16.94
CA GLY A 125 5.36 20.74 -17.54
C GLY A 125 6.33 20.02 -16.59
N MET A 126 7.58 19.81 -17.03
CA MET A 126 8.59 19.09 -16.26
C MET A 126 8.79 19.66 -14.84
N LEU A 127 8.78 21.00 -14.71
CA LEU A 127 8.84 21.67 -13.40
C LEU A 127 7.64 21.33 -12.50
N GLY A 128 6.43 21.30 -13.06
CA GLY A 128 5.22 20.93 -12.33
C GLY A 128 5.31 19.50 -11.79
N ALA A 129 5.82 18.57 -12.59
CA ALA A 129 6.05 17.19 -12.17
C ALA A 129 7.11 17.08 -11.06
N VAL A 130 8.21 17.83 -11.14
CA VAL A 130 9.24 17.88 -10.08
C VAL A 130 8.65 18.42 -8.77
N VAL A 131 7.91 19.52 -8.83
CA VAL A 131 7.26 20.12 -7.64
C VAL A 131 6.26 19.15 -7.02
N TYR A 132 5.42 18.52 -7.84
CA TYR A 132 4.40 17.58 -7.38
C TYR A 132 5.00 16.32 -6.73
N ASN A 133 6.02 15.73 -7.36
CA ASN A 133 6.71 14.56 -6.81
C ASN A 133 7.54 14.91 -5.56
N GLY A 134 8.18 16.07 -5.53
CA GLY A 134 8.88 16.58 -4.35
C GLY A 134 7.94 16.82 -3.17
N LEU A 135 6.77 17.43 -3.41
CA LEU A 135 5.73 17.59 -2.40
C LEU A 135 5.19 16.25 -1.92
N THR A 136 4.99 15.29 -2.84
CA THR A 136 4.58 13.92 -2.49
C THR A 136 5.58 13.27 -1.55
N LEU A 137 6.88 13.40 -1.82
CA LEU A 137 7.93 12.89 -0.95
C LEU A 137 7.86 13.52 0.45
N LEU A 138 7.69 14.85 0.54
CA LEU A 138 7.56 15.56 1.82
C LEU A 138 6.32 15.09 2.62
N VAL A 139 5.17 14.95 1.95
CA VAL A 139 3.93 14.46 2.56
C VAL A 139 4.11 13.04 3.11
N LEU A 140 4.65 12.13 2.30
CA LEU A 140 4.91 10.75 2.74
C LEU A 140 5.91 10.72 3.90
N THR A 141 6.95 11.55 3.86
CA THR A 141 7.91 11.67 4.97
C THR A 141 7.23 12.07 6.27
N ALA A 142 6.36 13.09 6.23
CA ALA A 142 5.63 13.55 7.41
C ALA A 142 4.68 12.48 7.97
N LEU A 143 3.87 11.85 7.10
CA LEU A 143 2.90 10.83 7.50
C LEU A 143 3.55 9.55 8.02
N VAL A 144 4.62 9.09 7.36
CA VAL A 144 5.37 7.91 7.80
C VAL A 144 6.09 8.18 9.11
N SER A 145 6.69 9.37 9.27
CA SER A 145 7.32 9.76 10.52
C SER A 145 6.32 9.79 11.68
N GLU A 146 5.13 10.35 11.44
CA GLU A 146 4.02 10.31 12.41
C GLU A 146 3.65 8.86 12.76
N TYR A 147 3.50 8.00 11.75
CA TYR A 147 3.17 6.59 11.96
C TYR A 147 4.24 5.86 12.80
N VAL A 148 5.52 6.07 12.50
CA VAL A 148 6.66 5.46 13.21
C VAL A 148 6.76 5.96 14.65
N MET A 149 6.51 7.26 14.88
CA MET A 149 6.48 7.83 16.23
C MET A 149 5.31 7.31 17.05
N THR A 150 4.16 7.08 16.42
CA THR A 150 2.93 6.62 17.08
C THR A 150 3.00 5.12 17.42
N HIS A 151 3.48 4.29 16.52
CA HIS A 151 3.53 2.84 16.71
C HIS A 151 4.83 2.42 17.41
N ARG A 152 4.75 1.77 18.57
CA ARG A 152 5.93 1.32 19.32
C ARG A 152 6.50 -0.03 18.86
N ALA A 153 5.73 -0.85 18.13
CA ALA A 153 6.19 -2.17 17.73
C ALA A 153 7.29 -2.07 16.64
N PRO A 154 8.44 -2.74 16.80
CA PRO A 154 9.55 -2.63 15.85
C PRO A 154 9.18 -3.19 14.47
N SER A 155 8.32 -4.21 14.41
CA SER A 155 7.84 -4.77 13.14
C SER A 155 6.96 -3.79 12.36
N GLN A 156 6.09 -3.03 13.05
CA GLN A 156 5.26 -1.99 12.42
C GLN A 156 6.12 -0.85 11.87
N ARG A 157 7.15 -0.45 12.61
CA ARG A 157 8.12 0.56 12.15
C ARG A 157 8.92 0.06 10.96
N MET A 158 9.40 -1.17 11.02
CA MET A 158 10.14 -1.80 9.93
C MET A 158 9.31 -1.84 8.65
N LEU A 159 8.03 -2.23 8.72
CA LEU A 159 7.10 -2.15 7.58
C LEU A 159 7.00 -0.73 7.01
N ALA A 160 6.76 0.27 7.85
CA ALA A 160 6.58 1.64 7.39
C ALA A 160 7.84 2.20 6.73
N VAL A 161 9.01 1.91 7.32
CA VAL A 161 10.30 2.34 6.79
C VAL A 161 10.65 1.61 5.49
N THR A 162 10.46 0.29 5.41
CA THR A 162 10.76 -0.47 4.18
C THR A 162 9.86 -0.04 3.03
N TYR A 163 8.57 0.15 3.29
CA TYR A 163 7.65 0.68 2.28
C TYR A 163 8.02 2.10 1.85
N TYR A 164 8.30 3.00 2.81
CA TYR A 164 8.70 4.38 2.52
C TYR A 164 9.97 4.44 1.68
N LEU A 165 11.01 3.70 2.04
CA LEU A 165 12.25 3.64 1.27
C LEU A 165 12.03 3.05 -0.13
N GLY A 166 11.13 2.07 -0.25
CA GLY A 166 10.65 1.56 -1.53
C GLY A 166 10.12 2.69 -2.41
N VAL A 167 9.04 3.35 -1.98
CA VAL A 167 8.41 4.46 -2.70
C VAL A 167 9.37 5.64 -2.94
N ALA A 168 10.22 5.96 -1.97
CA ALA A 168 11.21 7.02 -2.10
C ALA A 168 12.25 6.73 -3.21
N GLY A 169 12.65 5.47 -3.40
CA GLY A 169 13.51 5.08 -4.53
C GLY A 169 12.88 5.37 -5.88
N TRP A 170 11.56 5.18 -6.02
CA TRP A 170 10.84 5.54 -7.25
C TRP A 170 10.70 7.05 -7.42
N LEU A 171 10.33 7.76 -6.35
CA LEU A 171 10.22 9.22 -6.39
C LEU A 171 11.58 9.85 -6.72
N TYR A 172 12.68 9.30 -6.20
CA TYR A 172 14.02 9.70 -6.58
C TYR A 172 14.27 9.50 -8.08
N TYR A 173 13.93 8.32 -8.62
CA TYR A 173 14.03 8.05 -10.05
C TYR A 173 13.26 9.07 -10.89
N GLN A 174 12.00 9.35 -10.54
CA GLN A 174 11.15 10.30 -11.27
C GLN A 174 11.66 11.74 -11.16
N ILE A 175 11.98 12.21 -9.96
CA ILE A 175 12.43 13.58 -9.71
C ILE A 175 13.75 13.84 -10.43
N VAL A 176 14.75 12.98 -10.22
CA VAL A 176 16.09 13.21 -10.78
C VAL A 176 16.10 13.07 -12.29
N SER A 177 15.41 12.06 -12.85
CA SER A 177 15.31 11.92 -14.31
C SER A 177 14.60 13.11 -14.95
N THR A 178 13.55 13.64 -14.31
CA THR A 178 12.84 14.82 -14.81
C THR A 178 13.70 16.08 -14.70
N ILE A 179 14.49 16.24 -13.63
CA ILE A 179 15.43 17.36 -13.50
C ILE A 179 16.51 17.31 -14.59
N TYR A 180 17.11 16.15 -14.84
CA TYR A 180 18.13 15.99 -15.89
C TYR A 180 17.55 16.27 -17.28
N GLY A 181 16.34 15.77 -17.56
CA GLY A 181 15.63 16.09 -18.79
C GLY A 181 15.33 17.60 -18.92
N PHE A 182 14.95 18.25 -17.82
CA PHE A 182 14.69 19.70 -17.79
C PHE A 182 15.96 20.52 -18.03
N LEU A 183 17.10 20.07 -17.50
CA LEU A 183 18.41 20.69 -17.72
C LEU A 183 19.01 20.38 -19.11
N GLY A 184 18.32 19.58 -19.94
CA GLY A 184 18.79 19.21 -21.28
C GLY A 184 20.00 18.29 -21.28
N THR A 185 20.32 17.65 -20.15
CA THR A 185 21.51 16.79 -20.05
C THR A 185 21.20 15.41 -20.64
N LEU A 186 22.01 14.98 -21.62
CA LEU A 186 21.93 13.65 -22.22
C LEU A 186 22.62 12.56 -21.36
N ALA A 187 23.32 12.95 -20.31
CA ALA A 187 23.97 12.02 -19.40
C ALA A 187 22.93 11.32 -18.53
N ALA A 188 23.08 10.00 -18.37
CA ALA A 188 22.28 9.24 -17.43
C ALA A 188 22.56 9.75 -15.99
N PRO A 189 21.52 10.09 -15.20
CA PRO A 189 21.73 10.56 -13.85
C PRO A 189 22.32 9.46 -12.95
N PRO A 190 23.27 9.81 -12.06
CA PRO A 190 23.95 8.82 -11.24
C PRO A 190 22.99 8.17 -10.24
N LEU A 191 23.17 6.86 -10.02
CA LEU A 191 22.46 6.05 -9.02
C LEU A 191 20.94 5.90 -9.22
N VAL A 192 20.38 6.45 -10.31
CA VAL A 192 18.94 6.47 -10.55
C VAL A 192 18.38 5.07 -10.80
N TYR A 193 19.07 4.25 -11.59
CA TYR A 193 18.64 2.88 -11.87
C TYR A 193 18.88 1.94 -10.68
N GLU A 194 19.96 2.15 -9.93
CA GLU A 194 20.30 1.39 -8.73
C GLU A 194 19.30 1.68 -7.60
N SER A 195 18.98 2.95 -7.36
CA SER A 195 17.97 3.37 -6.38
C SER A 195 16.59 2.80 -6.73
N HIS A 196 16.25 2.82 -8.01
CA HIS A 196 15.04 2.20 -8.54
C HIS A 196 14.98 0.67 -8.26
N ARG A 197 16.07 -0.05 -8.55
CA ARG A 197 16.20 -1.50 -8.27
C ARG A 197 16.07 -1.82 -6.78
N ILE A 198 16.73 -1.04 -5.93
CA ILE A 198 16.69 -1.20 -4.48
C ILE A 198 15.29 -0.91 -3.96
N GLY A 199 14.63 0.14 -4.47
CA GLY A 199 13.26 0.50 -4.10
C GLY A 199 12.28 -0.64 -4.38
N GLU A 200 12.39 -1.27 -5.54
CA GLU A 200 11.60 -2.45 -5.88
C GLU A 200 11.84 -3.64 -4.92
N ALA A 201 13.10 -3.94 -4.61
CA ALA A 201 13.42 -4.99 -3.66
C ALA A 201 12.84 -4.71 -2.26
N LEU A 202 12.88 -3.45 -1.82
CA LEU A 202 12.29 -3.00 -0.56
C LEU A 202 10.77 -3.11 -0.54
N MET A 203 10.09 -2.92 -1.67
CA MET A 203 8.65 -3.13 -1.78
C MET A 203 8.27 -4.62 -1.64
N VAL A 204 9.08 -5.54 -2.18
CA VAL A 204 8.92 -6.98 -1.96
C VAL A 204 9.13 -7.33 -0.48
N VAL A 205 10.18 -6.79 0.15
CA VAL A 205 10.42 -6.94 1.60
C VAL A 205 9.26 -6.36 2.40
N ALA A 206 8.70 -5.23 1.97
CA ALA A 206 7.55 -4.60 2.60
C ALA A 206 6.36 -5.58 2.66
N SER A 207 6.07 -6.32 1.59
CA SER A 207 5.03 -7.36 1.56
C SER A 207 5.23 -8.46 2.61
N PHE A 208 6.48 -8.92 2.79
CA PHE A 208 6.80 -9.88 3.84
C PHE A 208 6.60 -9.26 5.24
N THR A 209 7.02 -8.01 5.45
CA THR A 209 6.79 -7.32 6.72
C THR A 209 5.32 -7.05 7.00
N VAL A 210 4.48 -6.78 5.99
CA VAL A 210 3.01 -6.66 6.14
C VAL A 210 2.46 -7.95 6.76
N PHE A 211 2.86 -9.09 6.20
CA PHE A 211 2.46 -10.40 6.71
C PHE A 211 3.00 -10.65 8.12
N VAL A 212 4.21 -10.18 8.43
CA VAL A 212 4.75 -10.25 9.80
C VAL A 212 3.85 -9.47 10.77
N VAL A 213 3.56 -8.21 10.45
CA VAL A 213 2.86 -7.27 11.32
C VAL A 213 1.40 -7.64 11.52
N TYR A 214 0.67 -7.83 10.42
CA TYR A 214 -0.80 -7.96 10.43
C TYR A 214 -1.29 -9.40 10.24
N GLY A 215 -0.41 -10.30 9.79
CA GLY A 215 -0.69 -11.74 9.71
C GLY A 215 -0.91 -12.41 11.07
N LYS A 216 -0.71 -11.70 12.19
CA LYS A 216 -0.48 -12.24 13.56
C LYS A 216 0.81 -13.07 13.60
N SER A 217 1.90 -12.51 13.07
CA SER A 217 3.16 -13.23 12.98
C SER A 217 3.99 -13.15 14.26
N LYS A 218 3.68 -14.06 15.19
CA LYS A 218 4.70 -14.99 15.69
C LYS A 218 4.81 -16.21 14.75
N SER A 219 4.36 -16.09 13.50
CA SER A 219 3.89 -17.16 12.60
C SER A 219 4.86 -17.52 11.48
N LEU A 220 5.90 -16.72 11.25
CA LEU A 220 7.06 -17.11 10.44
C LEU A 220 8.03 -18.00 11.21
N SER A 221 7.89 -18.04 12.53
CA SER A 221 8.62 -18.99 13.33
C SER A 221 7.96 -20.36 13.19
N LEU A 222 8.69 -21.36 12.69
CA LEU A 222 8.32 -22.78 12.87
C LEU A 222 8.18 -23.14 14.37
N ARG A 223 8.59 -22.23 15.27
CA ARG A 223 8.63 -22.33 16.73
C ARG A 223 7.44 -21.67 17.44
N THR A 224 6.30 -21.42 16.78
CA THR A 224 5.06 -21.03 17.49
C THR A 224 4.43 -22.24 18.21
N LYS A 225 3.97 -22.05 19.46
CA LYS A 225 3.21 -23.06 20.22
C LYS A 225 1.79 -23.30 19.68
N ASN A 226 1.24 -22.41 18.84
CA ASN A 226 -0.12 -22.51 18.35
C ASN A 226 -0.22 -23.40 17.09
N ARG A 227 -0.84 -24.59 17.24
CA ARG A 227 -0.94 -25.63 16.20
C ARG A 227 -1.65 -25.15 14.94
N ARG A 228 -2.70 -24.33 15.06
CA ARG A 228 -3.46 -23.80 13.90
C ARG A 228 -2.67 -22.77 13.10
N GLN A 229 -1.91 -21.91 13.78
CA GLN A 229 -1.05 -20.91 13.13
C GLN A 229 0.15 -21.58 12.44
N ARG A 230 0.78 -22.56 13.11
CA ARG A 230 1.86 -23.35 12.53
C ARG A 230 1.40 -24.10 11.28
N ASN A 231 0.22 -24.73 11.31
CA ASN A 231 -0.29 -25.46 10.15
C ASN A 231 -0.55 -24.53 8.96
N ARG A 232 -1.07 -23.31 9.19
CA ARG A 232 -1.27 -22.32 8.12
C ARG A 232 0.05 -21.82 7.53
N ALA A 233 1.05 -21.57 8.36
CA ALA A 233 2.38 -21.17 7.90
C ALA A 233 3.08 -22.30 7.12
N ILE A 234 2.96 -23.55 7.58
CA ILE A 234 3.48 -24.72 6.87
C ILE A 234 2.77 -24.88 5.53
N TRP A 235 1.43 -24.79 5.50
CA TRP A 235 0.69 -24.84 4.24
C TRP A 235 1.10 -23.73 3.27
N PHE A 236 1.28 -22.50 3.77
CA PHE A 236 1.72 -21.35 2.97
C PHE A 236 3.14 -21.52 2.41
N TRP A 237 4.09 -21.93 3.25
CA TRP A 237 5.47 -22.19 2.82
C TRP A 237 5.57 -23.42 1.92
N SER A 238 4.76 -24.44 2.18
CA SER A 238 4.65 -25.65 1.36
C SER A 238 4.07 -25.31 -0.01
N THR A 239 2.98 -24.54 -0.10
CA THR A 239 2.44 -24.11 -1.41
C THR A 239 3.41 -23.21 -2.15
N THR A 240 4.06 -22.26 -1.47
CA THR A 240 5.07 -21.40 -2.09
C THR A 240 6.25 -22.21 -2.61
N GLY A 241 6.78 -23.13 -1.79
CA GLY A 241 7.88 -24.02 -2.16
C GLY A 241 7.50 -24.99 -3.27
N LEU A 242 6.30 -25.57 -3.23
CA LEU A 242 5.80 -26.49 -4.24
C LEU A 242 5.57 -25.79 -5.57
N VAL A 243 4.96 -24.60 -5.58
CA VAL A 243 4.83 -23.77 -6.79
C VAL A 243 6.19 -23.39 -7.35
N PHE A 244 7.16 -23.05 -6.49
CA PHE A 244 8.51 -22.73 -6.93
C PHE A 244 9.24 -23.93 -7.54
N SER A 245 9.24 -25.08 -6.84
CA SER A 245 9.86 -26.31 -7.32
C SER A 245 9.16 -26.81 -8.58
N SER A 246 7.83 -26.72 -8.68
CA SER A 246 7.11 -27.10 -9.89
C SER A 246 7.48 -26.21 -11.07
N LEU A 247 7.64 -24.90 -10.87
CA LEU A 247 8.08 -24.00 -11.94
C LEU A 247 9.51 -24.34 -12.43
N ILE A 248 10.43 -24.68 -11.54
CA ILE A 248 11.79 -25.11 -11.91
C ILE A 248 11.77 -26.44 -12.66
N ILE A 249 11.02 -27.42 -12.14
CA ILE A 249 10.92 -28.75 -12.78
C ILE A 249 10.28 -28.63 -14.16
N VAL A 250 9.22 -27.83 -14.29
CA VAL A 250 8.59 -27.55 -15.59
C VAL A 250 9.60 -26.90 -16.53
N ASP A 251 10.36 -25.90 -16.07
CA ASP A 251 11.38 -25.23 -16.90
C ASP A 251 12.47 -26.22 -17.37
N TYR A 252 12.99 -27.06 -16.48
CA TYR A 252 13.99 -28.08 -16.79
C TYR A 252 13.46 -29.16 -17.74
N VAL A 253 12.25 -29.67 -17.51
CA VAL A 253 11.62 -30.67 -18.38
C VAL A 253 11.32 -30.08 -19.76
N LEU A 254 10.86 -28.83 -19.82
CA LEU A 254 10.62 -28.17 -21.10
C LEU A 254 11.91 -27.95 -21.88
N GLU A 255 13.01 -27.59 -21.21
CA GLU A 255 14.32 -27.39 -21.83
C GLU A 255 14.89 -28.68 -22.43
N THR A 256 14.65 -29.81 -21.75
CA THR A 256 15.10 -31.15 -22.20
C THR A 256 14.22 -31.74 -23.31
N VAL A 257 12.90 -31.51 -23.28
CA VAL A 257 11.96 -32.05 -24.29
C VAL A 257 11.93 -31.20 -25.56
N SER A 258 11.92 -29.87 -25.42
CA SER A 258 11.75 -28.95 -26.54
C SER A 258 12.31 -27.56 -26.22
N PRO A 259 13.59 -27.27 -26.51
CA PRO A 259 14.23 -26.01 -26.13
C PRO A 259 13.55 -24.77 -26.75
N GLY A 260 12.96 -24.91 -27.94
CA GLY A 260 12.18 -23.83 -28.57
C GLY A 260 10.89 -23.49 -27.81
N PHE A 261 10.16 -24.49 -27.32
CA PHE A 261 8.97 -24.26 -26.50
C PHE A 261 9.34 -23.77 -25.10
N ALA A 262 10.46 -24.24 -24.53
CA ALA A 262 10.98 -23.72 -23.26
C ALA A 262 11.28 -22.22 -23.34
N ALA A 263 11.90 -21.76 -24.42
CA ALA A 263 12.14 -20.33 -24.66
C ALA A 263 10.83 -19.53 -24.74
N VAL A 264 9.82 -20.05 -25.46
CA VAL A 264 8.48 -19.42 -25.54
C VAL A 264 7.76 -19.45 -24.19
N PHE A 265 7.89 -20.53 -23.42
CA PHE A 265 7.30 -20.66 -22.09
C PHE A 265 7.96 -19.71 -21.08
N ARG A 266 9.29 -19.56 -21.10
CA ARG A 266 10.04 -18.55 -20.34
C ARG A 266 9.60 -17.14 -20.74
N GLN A 267 9.34 -16.90 -22.02
CA GLN A 267 8.82 -15.63 -22.50
C GLN A 267 7.36 -15.39 -22.08
N ALA A 268 6.53 -16.44 -22.05
CA ALA A 268 5.14 -16.38 -21.57
C ALA A 268 5.06 -16.22 -20.04
N SER A 269 6.03 -16.76 -19.29
CA SER A 269 6.12 -16.59 -17.83
C SER A 269 6.55 -15.17 -17.44
N GLN A 270 7.24 -14.43 -18.31
CA GLN A 270 7.35 -12.96 -18.19
C GLN A 270 5.97 -12.30 -18.14
N GLY A 271 4.95 -12.91 -18.76
CA GLY A 271 3.54 -12.51 -18.68
C GLY A 271 2.95 -12.54 -17.26
N ILE A 272 3.38 -13.48 -16.40
CA ILE A 272 3.02 -13.46 -14.97
C ILE A 272 3.80 -12.35 -14.27
N GLY A 273 5.03 -12.09 -14.72
CA GLY A 273 5.77 -10.93 -14.31
C GLY A 273 4.97 -9.64 -14.54
N TRP A 274 4.28 -9.50 -15.66
CA TRP A 274 3.49 -8.31 -15.95
C TRP A 274 2.40 -8.03 -14.92
N ILE A 275 1.82 -9.04 -14.27
CA ILE A 275 0.88 -8.80 -13.17
C ILE A 275 1.52 -7.96 -12.05
N PHE A 276 2.80 -8.19 -11.75
CA PHE A 276 3.48 -7.37 -10.75
C PHE A 276 4.07 -6.08 -11.34
N GLN A 277 4.44 -6.07 -12.63
CA GLN A 277 4.87 -4.84 -13.29
C GLN A 277 3.73 -3.81 -13.43
N PHE A 278 2.50 -4.26 -13.64
CA PHE A 278 1.33 -3.39 -13.82
C PHE A 278 0.50 -3.23 -12.56
N GLY A 279 0.46 -4.26 -11.70
CA GLY A 279 -0.15 -4.24 -10.38
C GLY A 279 0.66 -3.49 -9.35
N MET A 280 1.96 -3.74 -9.31
CA MET A 280 2.85 -3.21 -8.30
C MET A 280 4.02 -2.41 -8.87
N GLY A 281 4.09 -2.16 -10.19
CA GLY A 281 5.16 -1.37 -10.81
C GLY A 281 6.55 -2.03 -10.85
N TYR A 282 6.63 -3.34 -10.63
CA TYR A 282 7.90 -4.08 -10.54
C TYR A 282 8.54 -4.39 -11.90
N THR A 283 9.83 -4.13 -12.03
CA THR A 283 10.63 -4.36 -13.24
C THR A 283 11.40 -5.70 -13.25
N PHE A 284 11.15 -6.58 -12.27
CA PHE A 284 11.66 -7.96 -12.22
C PHE A 284 13.17 -8.09 -12.08
N TYR A 285 13.77 -7.26 -11.25
CA TYR A 285 15.19 -7.41 -10.91
C TYR A 285 15.49 -8.59 -9.97
N LEU A 286 14.49 -9.05 -9.21
CA LEU A 286 14.63 -10.22 -8.34
C LEU A 286 14.16 -11.51 -9.03
N PRO A 287 14.56 -12.68 -8.51
CA PRO A 287 13.96 -13.94 -8.92
C PRO A 287 12.43 -13.91 -8.81
N PHE A 288 11.73 -14.33 -9.87
CA PHE A 288 10.26 -14.33 -9.98
C PHE A 288 9.55 -14.88 -8.72
N ALA A 289 10.13 -15.92 -8.10
CA ALA A 289 9.64 -16.54 -6.88
C ALA A 289 9.49 -15.60 -5.68
N LEU A 290 10.41 -14.64 -5.52
CA LEU A 290 10.35 -13.68 -4.43
C LEU A 290 9.15 -12.75 -4.59
N TYR A 291 8.83 -12.37 -5.82
CA TYR A 291 7.63 -11.61 -6.12
C TYR A 291 6.38 -12.43 -5.77
N VAL A 292 6.27 -13.66 -6.27
CA VAL A 292 5.14 -14.55 -5.96
C VAL A 292 4.96 -14.73 -4.46
N GLY A 293 6.03 -15.00 -3.72
CA GLY A 293 6.00 -15.10 -2.26
C GLY A 293 5.54 -13.80 -1.60
N GLY A 294 6.03 -12.65 -2.05
CA GLY A 294 5.60 -11.33 -1.58
C GLY A 294 4.12 -11.07 -1.85
N PHE A 295 3.62 -11.34 -3.05
CA PHE A 295 2.21 -11.14 -3.39
C PHE A 295 1.27 -12.08 -2.65
N LEU A 296 1.66 -13.34 -2.44
CA LEU A 296 0.89 -14.26 -1.61
C LEU A 296 0.82 -13.77 -0.15
N CYS A 297 1.94 -13.28 0.39
CA CYS A 297 2.00 -12.69 1.74
C CYS A 297 1.08 -11.48 1.86
N TRP A 298 1.16 -10.58 0.88
CA TRP A 298 0.35 -9.37 0.82
C TRP A 298 -1.14 -9.68 0.67
N SER A 299 -1.52 -10.46 -0.35
CA SER A 299 -2.92 -10.77 -0.68
C SER A 299 -3.64 -11.45 0.48
N TYR A 300 -3.00 -12.46 1.10
CA TYR A 300 -3.53 -13.11 2.29
C TYR A 300 -3.82 -12.09 3.41
N THR A 301 -2.87 -11.19 3.65
CA THR A 301 -2.97 -10.22 4.75
C THR A 301 -4.04 -9.17 4.48
N VAL A 302 -4.09 -8.63 3.27
CA VAL A 302 -5.09 -7.66 2.84
C VAL A 302 -6.49 -8.26 2.91
N VAL A 303 -6.72 -9.42 2.28
CA VAL A 303 -8.03 -10.10 2.31
C VAL A 303 -8.48 -10.34 3.74
N LYS A 304 -7.59 -10.86 4.60
CA LYS A 304 -7.88 -11.07 6.01
C LYS A 304 -8.26 -9.76 6.72
N LEU A 305 -7.53 -8.67 6.51
CA LEU A 305 -7.80 -7.38 7.14
C LEU A 305 -9.13 -6.78 6.66
N LEU A 306 -9.42 -6.88 5.35
CA LEU A 306 -10.68 -6.45 4.75
C LEU A 306 -11.87 -7.23 5.31
N MET A 307 -11.76 -8.55 5.43
CA MET A 307 -12.80 -9.39 6.05
C MET A 307 -13.04 -9.02 7.52
N THR A 308 -12.01 -8.55 8.22
CA THR A 308 -12.16 -8.05 9.60
C THR A 308 -12.64 -6.59 9.69
N GLY A 309 -12.75 -5.89 8.57
CA GLY A 309 -13.17 -4.49 8.49
C GLY A 309 -12.15 -3.48 9.03
N ARG A 310 -10.87 -3.86 9.13
CA ARG A 310 -9.82 -3.02 9.74
C ARG A 310 -9.25 -2.02 8.74
N LEU A 311 -9.06 -0.77 9.17
CA LEU A 311 -8.55 0.34 8.36
C LEU A 311 -7.21 0.04 7.66
N ALA A 312 -6.29 -0.62 8.37
CA ALA A 312 -5.01 -1.01 7.79
C ALA A 312 -5.14 -1.91 6.54
N GLY A 313 -6.19 -2.71 6.43
CA GLY A 313 -6.43 -3.54 5.24
C GLY A 313 -6.69 -2.71 3.99
N TYR A 314 -7.51 -1.68 4.12
CA TYR A 314 -7.80 -0.75 3.04
C TYR A 314 -6.57 0.08 2.69
N GLY A 315 -5.82 0.56 3.69
CA GLY A 315 -4.60 1.33 3.45
C GLY A 315 -3.53 0.54 2.71
N ILE A 316 -3.19 -0.66 3.22
CA ILE A 316 -2.21 -1.55 2.59
C ILE A 316 -2.68 -2.02 1.21
N GLY A 317 -3.99 -2.26 1.04
CA GLY A 317 -4.57 -2.58 -0.26
C GLY A 317 -4.29 -1.48 -1.29
N LEU A 318 -4.66 -0.23 -0.98
CA LEU A 318 -4.46 0.92 -1.87
C LEU A 318 -2.98 1.19 -2.15
N MET A 319 -2.13 1.15 -1.12
CA MET A 319 -0.68 1.36 -1.23
C MET A 319 0.00 0.40 -2.20
N PHE A 320 -0.49 -0.84 -2.30
CA PHE A 320 0.07 -1.87 -3.18
C PHE A 320 -0.62 -1.94 -4.54
N ILE A 321 -1.92 -1.63 -4.65
CA ILE A 321 -2.63 -1.49 -5.94
C ILE A 321 -2.10 -0.28 -6.72
N ALA A 322 -1.77 0.81 -6.01
CA ALA A 322 -1.03 1.92 -6.61
C ALA A 322 0.35 1.47 -7.06
N GLY A 323 0.96 0.60 -6.26
CA GLY A 323 2.23 -0.02 -6.54
C GLY A 323 3.36 0.99 -6.61
N TYR A 324 4.37 0.61 -7.39
CA TYR A 324 5.51 1.41 -7.80
C TYR A 324 5.21 2.22 -9.09
N ALA A 325 3.97 2.14 -9.61
CA ALA A 325 3.54 2.84 -10.82
C ALA A 325 3.07 4.27 -10.53
N LEU A 326 3.83 5.07 -9.76
CA LEU A 326 3.48 6.46 -9.44
C LEU A 326 3.70 7.41 -10.65
N LEU A 327 3.15 7.03 -11.80
CA LEU A 327 3.19 7.77 -13.06
C LEU A 327 2.03 8.77 -13.16
N PHE A 328 0.90 8.47 -12.51
CA PHE A 328 -0.30 9.28 -12.56
C PHE A 328 -0.62 9.89 -11.18
N SER A 329 -1.18 11.10 -11.18
CA SER A 329 -1.58 11.83 -9.97
C SER A 329 -2.50 11.00 -9.08
N ASN A 330 -3.45 10.26 -9.65
CA ASN A 330 -4.35 9.38 -8.91
C ASN A 330 -3.62 8.27 -8.13
N LEU A 331 -2.53 7.70 -8.68
CA LEU A 331 -1.77 6.63 -8.00
C LEU A 331 -0.94 7.16 -6.84
N THR A 332 -0.36 8.35 -6.99
CA THR A 332 0.30 9.03 -5.87
C THR A 332 -0.67 9.30 -4.73
N LEU A 333 -1.86 9.79 -5.06
CA LEU A 333 -2.91 10.08 -4.09
C LEU A 333 -3.46 8.80 -3.42
N MET A 334 -3.47 7.64 -4.10
CA MET A 334 -3.78 6.34 -3.49
C MET A 334 -2.77 5.95 -2.41
N VAL A 335 -1.47 6.14 -2.67
CA VAL A 335 -0.43 5.86 -1.68
C VAL A 335 -0.59 6.80 -0.49
N VAL A 336 -0.79 8.09 -0.73
CA VAL A 336 -1.03 9.08 0.33
C VAL A 336 -2.24 8.70 1.18
N LEU A 337 -3.38 8.41 0.55
CA LEU A 337 -4.59 7.95 1.24
C LEU A 337 -4.30 6.69 2.06
N GLY A 338 -3.62 5.70 1.48
CA GLY A 338 -3.34 4.45 2.17
C GLY A 338 -2.45 4.62 3.40
N VAL A 339 -1.44 5.51 3.35
CA VAL A 339 -0.61 5.86 4.51
C VAL A 339 -1.43 6.63 5.55
N MET A 340 -2.33 7.55 5.14
CA MET A 340 -3.23 8.22 6.07
C MET A 340 -4.15 7.22 6.80
N LEU A 341 -4.72 6.25 6.07
CA LEU A 341 -5.54 5.19 6.66
C LEU A 341 -4.75 4.32 7.66
N LEU A 342 -3.47 4.04 7.37
CA LEU A 342 -2.57 3.38 8.32
C LEU A 342 -2.28 4.23 9.56
N ALA A 343 -2.08 5.54 9.40
CA ALA A 343 -1.86 6.45 10.52
C ALA A 343 -3.10 6.59 11.43
N LEU A 344 -4.29 6.40 10.85
CA LEU A 344 -5.58 6.38 11.55
C LEU A 344 -5.91 5.02 12.21
N ASP A 345 -5.26 3.92 11.81
CA ASP A 345 -5.38 2.58 12.43
C ASP A 345 -4.70 2.53 13.82
N ARG A 346 -5.08 3.44 14.72
CA ARG A 346 -4.56 3.50 16.09
C ARG A 346 -5.32 2.54 17.00
N VAL A 347 -4.57 1.89 17.90
CA VAL A 347 -5.15 1.33 19.12
C VAL A 347 -5.62 2.51 19.96
N LYS A 348 -6.94 2.69 20.09
CA LYS A 348 -7.52 3.70 20.97
C LYS A 348 -6.87 3.48 22.35
N PRO A 349 -6.24 4.50 22.96
CA PRO A 349 -5.64 4.33 24.28
C PRO A 349 -6.69 3.77 25.22
N THR A 350 -6.32 2.73 25.97
CA THR A 350 -7.17 2.14 26.99
C THR A 350 -7.64 3.26 27.92
N ALA A 351 -8.92 3.23 28.30
CA ALA A 351 -9.58 4.30 29.06
C ALA A 351 -8.84 4.73 30.36
N ALA A 352 -7.88 3.93 30.83
CA ALA A 352 -6.98 4.25 31.93
C ALA A 352 -6.04 5.45 31.65
N GLU A 353 -5.56 5.63 30.40
CA GLU A 353 -4.74 6.80 30.03
C GLU A 353 -5.59 8.08 29.86
N SER A 354 -6.85 7.95 29.39
CA SER A 354 -7.77 9.09 29.33
C SER A 354 -8.22 9.55 30.72
N LEU A 355 -8.37 8.63 31.68
CA LEU A 355 -8.68 8.99 33.07
C LEU A 355 -7.47 9.66 33.74
N SER A 356 -6.23 9.21 33.48
CA SER A 356 -5.02 9.82 34.03
C SER A 356 -4.75 11.22 33.48
N ALA A 357 -5.15 11.53 32.25
CA ALA A 357 -5.05 12.88 31.69
C ALA A 357 -6.14 13.85 32.19
N THR A 358 -7.21 13.32 32.80
CA THR A 358 -8.31 14.13 33.38
C THR A 358 -8.14 14.30 34.90
N ALA A 359 -7.35 13.44 35.55
CA ALA A 359 -6.90 13.63 36.91
C ALA A 359 -5.76 14.68 36.94
N GLY A 360 -6.14 15.96 36.97
CA GLY A 360 -5.24 17.00 37.46
C GLY A 360 -4.72 16.66 38.86
N PRO A 361 -3.64 17.30 39.32
CA PRO A 361 -3.03 16.98 40.61
C PRO A 361 -4.08 17.14 41.71
N VAL A 362 -4.48 16.02 42.29
CA VAL A 362 -5.30 16.00 43.51
C VAL A 362 -4.40 16.60 44.58
N VAL A 363 -4.62 17.88 44.88
CA VAL A 363 -4.07 18.52 46.07
C VAL A 363 -4.46 17.65 47.26
N PRO A 364 -3.51 17.11 48.03
CA PRO A 364 -3.86 16.36 49.22
C PRO A 364 -4.56 17.33 50.17
N ALA A 365 -5.81 17.01 50.52
CA ALA A 365 -6.49 17.69 51.62
C ALA A 365 -5.60 17.52 52.87
N SER A 366 -5.11 18.65 53.39
CA SER A 366 -4.35 18.70 54.62
C SER A 366 -5.27 18.30 55.77
N ASP A 367 -5.06 17.10 56.32
CA ASP A 367 -5.55 16.73 57.64
C ASP A 367 -4.89 17.65 58.68
N GLY A 368 -5.64 18.65 59.11
CA GLY A 368 -5.34 19.49 60.27
C GLY A 368 -6.24 19.11 61.44
N LEU A 369 -5.84 18.07 62.18
CA LEU A 369 -6.25 17.88 63.57
C LEU A 369 -5.72 19.05 64.41
N LEU A 370 -6.59 19.71 65.20
CA LEU A 370 -6.45 19.87 66.66
C LEU A 370 -7.45 20.88 67.23
N ALA A 371 -8.36 20.34 68.05
CA ALA A 371 -8.74 20.78 69.40
C ALA A 371 -9.11 22.26 69.69
N GLY A 372 -10.32 22.43 70.25
CA GLY A 372 -10.43 23.04 71.58
C GLY A 372 -11.61 23.98 71.89
N LYS A 373 -12.48 23.50 72.80
CA LYS A 373 -13.23 24.23 73.85
C LYS A 373 -14.40 25.14 73.38
N ALA A 374 -15.52 25.27 74.11
CA ALA A 374 -15.93 24.85 75.45
C ALA A 374 -17.45 24.58 75.45
#